data_AF-A0A914T3E9-F1
#
_entry.id   AF-A0A914T3E9-F1
#
_cell.length_a   1.000
_cell.length_b   1.000
_cell.length_c   1.000
_cell.angle_alpha   90.00
_cell.angle_beta   90.00
_cell.angle_gamma   90.00
#
_symmetry.space_group_name_H-M   'P 1'
#
loop_
_entity.id
_entity.type
_entity.pdbx_description
1 polymer ?
#
loop_
_entity_poly.entity_id
_entity_poly.type
_entity_poly.pdbx_seq_one_letter_code
_entity_poly.pdbx_strand_id
1 'polypeptide(L)'
;MSSNCCQVYNCPEWIEKNRCDFKPPVCNKTMFSDQLKVFYIGGPNCRKDFHLECGTVGNVIEREREKDEMDCLRYFIDCTTDVLYERWFHLKDVVKDLPPIIKEFNESEEAKTGKPGPKAKLQEPAYETDKSKKLADPIDLNKFINDNLAAIE
;
A
#
# COMPACT_ATOMS: atom_id res chain seq x y z
N MET A 1 8.46 -28.60 23.64
CA MET A 1 9.13 -27.28 23.51
C MET A 1 9.47 -27.11 22.05
N SER A 2 8.61 -26.44 21.27
CA SER A 2 8.85 -26.19 19.85
C SER A 2 9.82 -25.02 19.73
N SER A 3 11.00 -25.28 19.18
CA SER A 3 11.99 -24.27 18.84
C SER A 3 11.39 -23.28 17.85
N ASN A 4 10.98 -22.10 18.34
CA ASN A 4 10.77 -20.95 17.47
C ASN A 4 12.16 -20.51 16.99
N CYS A 5 12.65 -21.18 15.94
CA CYS A 5 13.84 -20.78 15.24
C CYS A 5 13.50 -19.45 14.57
N CYS A 6 14.18 -18.36 14.94
CA CYS A 6 14.12 -17.10 14.22
C CYS A 6 14.48 -17.39 12.76
N GLN A 7 13.48 -17.40 11.89
CA GLN A 7 13.68 -17.79 10.51
C GLN A 7 14.34 -16.63 9.78
N VAL A 8 15.63 -16.76 9.51
CA VAL A 8 16.41 -15.77 8.77
C VAL A 8 16.26 -16.04 7.28
N TYR A 9 15.97 -15.01 6.50
CA TYR A 9 15.85 -15.09 5.05
C TYR A 9 16.85 -14.16 4.38
N ASN A 10 17.48 -14.66 3.32
CA ASN A 10 18.20 -13.83 2.37
C ASN A 10 17.18 -13.17 1.44
N CYS A 11 16.93 -11.88 1.63
CA CYS A 11 15.92 -11.15 0.86
C CYS A 11 16.19 -11.17 -0.66
N PRO A 12 17.43 -10.90 -1.15
CA PRO A 12 17.76 -11.05 -2.57
C PRO A 12 17.41 -12.42 -3.17
N GLU A 13 17.78 -13.51 -2.50
CA GLU A 13 17.49 -14.87 -2.98
C GLU A 13 15.99 -15.17 -2.99
N TRP A 14 15.28 -14.72 -1.96
CA TRP A 14 13.83 -14.87 -1.88
C TRP A 14 13.14 -14.09 -3.00
N ILE A 15 13.57 -12.86 -3.28
CA ILE A 15 13.03 -12.05 -4.40
C ILE A 15 13.27 -12.77 -5.73
N GLU A 16 14.47 -13.29 -5.98
CA GLU A 16 14.76 -13.99 -7.23
C GLU A 16 13.86 -15.23 -7.40
N LYS A 17 13.67 -16.00 -6.33
CA LYS A 17 12.78 -17.17 -6.33
C LYS A 17 11.32 -16.82 -6.63
N ASN A 18 10.86 -15.62 -6.25
CA ASN A 18 9.47 -15.17 -6.44
C ASN A 18 9.34 -14.14 -7.59
N ARG A 19 10.34 -14.04 -8.48
CA ARG A 19 10.39 -13.03 -9.56
C ARG A 19 9.13 -12.99 -10.45
N CYS A 20 8.42 -14.11 -10.58
CA CYS A 20 7.16 -14.19 -11.35
C CYS A 20 6.00 -13.43 -10.70
N ASP A 21 5.95 -13.32 -9.37
CA ASP A 21 4.86 -12.65 -8.63
C ASP A 21 4.96 -11.12 -8.71
N PHE A 22 6.12 -10.59 -9.05
CA PHE A 22 6.40 -9.16 -9.19
C PHE A 22 6.04 -8.59 -10.56
N LYS A 23 5.31 -9.36 -11.36
CA LYS A 23 4.81 -8.97 -12.68
C LYS A 23 3.29 -8.84 -12.67
N PRO A 24 2.70 -8.10 -13.63
CA PRO A 24 1.25 -8.08 -13.79
C PRO A 24 0.67 -9.50 -13.93
N PRO A 25 -0.54 -9.75 -13.38
CA PRO A 25 -1.48 -8.79 -12.80
C PRO A 25 -1.36 -8.59 -11.28
N VAL A 26 -0.54 -9.38 -10.58
CA VAL A 26 -0.51 -9.39 -9.11
C VAL A 26 0.46 -8.34 -8.57
N CYS A 27 1.65 -8.22 -9.18
CA CYS A 27 2.70 -7.23 -8.85
C CYS A 27 3.10 -7.16 -7.37
N ASN A 28 2.75 -8.12 -6.52
CA ASN A 28 3.10 -8.13 -5.10
C ASN A 28 3.17 -9.55 -4.55
N LYS A 29 4.02 -9.75 -3.54
CA LYS A 29 4.11 -11.02 -2.82
C LYS A 29 4.40 -10.80 -1.34
N THR A 30 3.58 -11.38 -0.48
CA THR A 30 3.76 -11.39 0.97
C THR A 30 4.81 -12.42 1.38
N MET A 31 5.81 -11.97 2.16
CA MET A 31 6.83 -12.81 2.79
C MET A 31 6.39 -13.24 4.20
N PHE A 32 5.86 -12.32 4.99
CA PHE A 32 5.32 -12.56 6.34
C PHE A 32 3.93 -11.95 6.47
N SER A 33 3.01 -12.67 7.13
CA SER A 33 1.60 -12.29 7.25
C SER A 33 1.03 -12.43 8.67
N ASP A 34 1.90 -12.33 9.68
CA ASP A 34 1.48 -12.30 11.09
C ASP A 34 1.13 -10.85 11.50
N GLN A 35 1.39 -10.47 12.75
CA GLN A 35 1.19 -9.10 13.24
C GLN A 35 1.90 -8.06 12.36
N LEU A 36 3.11 -8.38 11.88
CA LEU A 36 3.82 -7.60 10.89
C LEU A 36 3.63 -8.24 9.51
N LYS A 37 3.04 -7.47 8.60
CA LYS A 37 2.89 -7.81 7.20
C LYS A 37 4.08 -7.24 6.44
N VAL A 38 4.93 -8.13 5.93
CA VAL A 38 6.09 -7.77 5.11
C VAL A 38 5.84 -8.28 3.70
N PHE A 39 5.80 -7.37 2.74
CA PHE A 39 5.57 -7.71 1.34
C PHE A 39 6.49 -6.93 0.41
N TYR A 40 6.78 -7.55 -0.73
CA TYR A 40 7.54 -6.96 -1.81
C TYR A 40 6.59 -6.62 -2.96
N ILE A 41 6.72 -5.42 -3.50
CA ILE A 41 5.91 -4.92 -4.61
C ILE A 41 6.82 -4.76 -5.83
N GLY A 42 6.42 -5.35 -6.95
CA GLY A 42 7.05 -5.20 -8.25
C GLY A 42 6.38 -4.16 -9.14
N GLY A 43 7.09 -3.75 -10.18
CA GLY A 43 6.57 -2.91 -11.27
C GLY A 43 6.60 -3.61 -12.64
N PRO A 44 5.78 -3.15 -13.61
CA PRO A 44 4.96 -1.94 -13.54
C PRO A 44 3.60 -2.20 -12.88
N ASN A 45 3.20 -1.30 -11.97
CA ASN A 45 1.86 -1.27 -11.37
C ASN A 45 1.42 0.19 -11.16
N CYS A 46 0.94 0.83 -12.23
CA CYS A 46 0.53 2.24 -12.19
C CYS A 46 -0.98 2.33 -11.96
N ARG A 47 -1.40 3.18 -11.01
CA ARG A 47 -2.78 3.66 -10.93
C ARG A 47 -2.79 5.15 -11.32
N LYS A 48 -3.44 5.42 -12.45
CA LYS A 48 -3.82 6.71 -13.06
C LYS A 48 -2.82 7.88 -13.21
N ASP A 49 -1.50 7.72 -13.10
CA ASP A 49 -0.55 8.64 -13.78
C ASP A 49 0.87 8.07 -13.95
N PHE A 50 1.60 8.65 -14.91
CA PHE A 50 2.67 8.08 -15.73
C PHE A 50 3.96 7.72 -14.98
N HIS A 51 4.50 6.52 -15.24
CA HIS A 51 5.88 6.18 -15.63
C HIS A 51 6.01 4.63 -15.61
N LEU A 52 6.14 3.99 -16.78
CA LEU A 52 6.33 2.54 -16.90
C LEU A 52 7.80 2.20 -16.66
N GLU A 53 8.20 2.08 -15.40
CA GLU A 53 9.49 1.48 -15.04
C GLU A 53 9.27 0.00 -14.69
N CYS A 54 9.87 -0.88 -15.49
CA CYS A 54 9.82 -2.32 -15.30
C CYS A 54 11.04 -2.77 -14.48
N GLY A 55 10.85 -3.74 -13.58
CA GLY A 55 11.97 -4.38 -12.86
C GLY A 55 12.37 -3.72 -11.53
N THR A 56 11.53 -2.82 -11.00
CA THR A 56 11.68 -2.30 -9.65
C THR A 56 11.10 -3.28 -8.63
N VAL A 57 11.68 -3.31 -7.43
CA VAL A 57 11.16 -4.05 -6.27
C VAL A 57 11.21 -3.12 -5.06
N GLY A 58 10.04 -2.82 -4.49
CA GLY A 58 9.91 -2.06 -3.25
C GLY A 58 9.57 -2.97 -2.07
N ASN A 59 10.09 -2.67 -0.89
CA ASN A 59 9.69 -3.33 0.36
C ASN A 59 8.66 -2.47 1.09
N VAL A 60 7.59 -3.09 1.56
CA VAL A 60 6.58 -2.44 2.39
C VAL A 60 6.36 -3.27 3.65
N ILE A 61 6.32 -2.57 4.78
CA ILE A 61 6.06 -3.14 6.10
C ILE A 61 4.83 -2.43 6.66
N GLU A 62 3.82 -3.21 6.99
CA GLU A 62 2.62 -2.75 7.68
C GLU A 62 2.33 -3.61 8.91
N ARG A 63 1.46 -3.13 9.79
CA ARG A 63 0.90 -3.94 10.87
C ARG A 63 -0.54 -4.35 10.57
N GLU A 64 -0.96 -5.46 11.17
CA GLU A 64 -2.37 -5.83 11.23
C GLU A 64 -3.18 -4.72 11.93
N ARG A 65 -4.41 -4.51 11.43
CA ARG A 65 -5.35 -3.53 11.96
C ARG A 65 -6.02 -4.06 13.22
N GLU A 66 -6.24 -3.20 14.19
CA GLU A 66 -7.10 -3.52 15.34
C GLU A 66 -8.57 -3.58 14.89
N LYS A 67 -9.42 -4.25 15.69
CA LYS A 67 -10.82 -4.54 15.31
C LYS A 67 -11.67 -3.29 15.03
N ASP A 68 -11.32 -2.19 15.66
CA ASP A 68 -11.97 -0.89 15.56
C ASP A 68 -11.30 0.05 14.54
N GLU A 69 -10.17 -0.35 13.97
CA GLU A 69 -9.49 0.41 12.93
C GLU A 69 -10.18 0.22 11.57
N MET A 70 -10.35 1.35 10.88
CA MET A 70 -10.97 1.42 9.57
C MET A 70 -9.94 1.91 8.55
N ASP A 71 -9.93 1.31 7.38
CA ASP A 71 -9.17 1.79 6.23
C ASP A 71 -10.10 2.55 5.29
N CYS A 72 -9.48 3.41 4.47
CA CYS A 72 -10.18 4.27 3.53
C CYS A 72 -9.55 4.19 2.16
N LEU A 73 -10.37 3.92 1.14
CA LEU A 73 -9.98 4.09 -0.26
C LEU A 73 -10.69 5.33 -0.82
N ARG A 74 -9.90 6.27 -1.32
CA ARG A 74 -10.37 7.58 -1.78
C ARG A 74 -9.80 7.92 -3.15
N TYR A 75 -10.67 8.39 -4.04
CA TYR A 75 -10.29 9.04 -5.30
C TYR A 75 -10.59 10.53 -5.20
N PHE A 76 -9.77 11.34 -5.88
CA PHE A 76 -9.89 12.79 -5.92
C PHE A 76 -10.27 13.25 -7.32
N ILE A 77 -10.85 14.45 -7.40
CA ILE A 77 -11.06 15.13 -8.69
C ILE A 77 -9.70 15.56 -9.21
N ASP A 78 -9.44 15.36 -10.51
CA ASP A 78 -8.17 15.64 -11.17
C ASP A 78 -7.60 17.01 -10.77
N CYS A 79 -6.32 17.03 -10.37
CA CYS A 79 -5.57 18.22 -9.96
C CYS A 79 -6.16 18.98 -8.76
N THR A 80 -7.00 18.35 -7.93
CA THR A 80 -7.55 18.95 -6.71
C THR A 80 -7.37 18.04 -5.50
N THR A 81 -7.66 18.56 -4.31
CA THR A 81 -7.81 17.77 -3.07
C THR A 81 -9.26 17.42 -2.78
N ASP A 82 -10.18 17.67 -3.71
CA ASP A 82 -11.60 17.43 -3.53
C ASP A 82 -11.93 15.95 -3.77
N VAL A 83 -12.74 15.39 -2.87
CA VAL A 83 -13.07 13.96 -2.90
C VAL A 83 -14.06 13.67 -4.02
N LEU A 84 -13.66 12.80 -4.94
CA LEU A 84 -14.50 12.26 -6.01
C LEU A 84 -15.31 11.05 -5.55
N TYR A 85 -14.66 10.14 -4.81
CA TYR A 85 -15.25 8.90 -4.33
C TYR A 85 -14.53 8.42 -3.07
N GLU A 86 -15.26 7.86 -2.12
CA GLU A 86 -14.72 7.42 -0.83
C GLU A 86 -15.45 6.20 -0.29
N ARG A 87 -14.70 5.20 0.18
CA ARG A 87 -15.23 4.04 0.91
C ARG A 87 -14.39 3.76 2.15
N TRP A 88 -15.09 3.62 3.27
CA TRP A 88 -14.55 3.16 4.54
C TRP A 88 -14.90 1.70 4.74
N PHE A 89 -13.91 0.91 5.13
CA PHE A 89 -14.06 -0.52 5.33
C PHE A 89 -13.01 -1.04 6.31
N HIS A 90 -13.27 -2.20 6.89
CA HIS A 90 -12.30 -2.86 7.75
C HIS A 90 -11.41 -3.79 6.90
N LEU A 91 -10.12 -3.47 6.80
CA LEU A 91 -9.17 -4.18 5.94
C LEU A 91 -8.65 -5.45 6.61
N LYS A 92 -8.97 -6.61 6.03
CA LYS A 92 -8.45 -7.91 6.47
C LYS A 92 -7.38 -8.42 5.51
N ASP A 93 -7.70 -8.39 4.22
CA ASP A 93 -6.88 -8.91 3.14
C ASP A 93 -6.92 -7.94 1.95
N VAL A 94 -5.83 -7.19 1.76
CA VAL A 94 -5.70 -6.17 0.70
C VAL A 94 -5.92 -6.72 -0.70
N VAL A 95 -5.58 -8.00 -0.94
CA VAL A 95 -5.71 -8.64 -2.25
C VAL A 95 -7.17 -8.99 -2.54
N LYS A 96 -8.00 -9.18 -1.51
CA LYS A 96 -9.41 -9.55 -1.66
C LYS A 96 -10.36 -8.39 -1.45
N ASP A 97 -10.04 -7.49 -0.53
CA ASP A 97 -10.94 -6.43 -0.07
C ASP A 97 -10.90 -5.20 -0.99
N LEU A 98 -9.74 -4.88 -1.59
CA LEU A 98 -9.63 -3.74 -2.50
C LEU A 98 -10.29 -3.95 -3.87
N PRO A 99 -10.13 -5.09 -4.58
CA PRO A 99 -10.64 -5.22 -5.94
C PRO A 99 -12.16 -4.99 -6.08
N PRO A 100 -13.03 -5.45 -5.17
CA PRO A 100 -14.46 -5.14 -5.22
C PRO A 100 -14.75 -3.64 -5.15
N ILE A 101 -14.05 -2.91 -4.28
CA ILE A 101 -14.23 -1.45 -4.10
C ILE A 101 -13.72 -0.70 -5.34
N ILE A 102 -12.57 -1.10 -5.88
CA ILE A 102 -12.01 -0.52 -7.11
C ILE A 102 -12.94 -0.77 -8.30
N LYS A 103 -13.51 -1.98 -8.40
CA LYS A 103 -14.51 -2.31 -9.41
C LYS A 103 -15.76 -1.45 -9.26
N GLU A 104 -16.26 -1.29 -8.05
CA GLU A 104 -17.41 -0.44 -7.75
C GLU A 104 -17.16 1.01 -8.21
N PHE A 105 -15.99 1.58 -7.89
CA PHE A 105 -15.60 2.90 -8.38
C PHE A 105 -15.56 2.96 -9.91
N ASN A 106 -14.90 2.01 -10.57
CA ASN A 106 -14.78 2.01 -12.03
C ASN A 106 -16.14 1.92 -12.75
N GLU A 107 -17.14 1.30 -12.13
CA GLU A 107 -18.51 1.18 -12.65
C GLU A 107 -19.41 2.39 -12.30
N SER A 108 -18.95 3.28 -11.41
CA SER A 108 -19.72 4.38 -10.87
C SER A 108 -19.84 5.58 -11.83
N GLU A 109 -20.83 6.44 -11.60
CA GLU A 109 -20.99 7.68 -12.37
C GLU A 109 -19.89 8.70 -12.03
N GLU A 110 -19.35 8.66 -10.82
CA GLU A 110 -18.22 9.49 -10.39
C GLU A 110 -16.98 9.19 -11.25
N ALA A 111 -16.66 7.92 -11.52
CA ALA A 111 -15.55 7.56 -12.39
C ALA A 111 -15.78 7.96 -13.86
N LYS A 112 -17.02 7.94 -14.34
CA LYS A 112 -17.38 8.33 -15.71
C LYS A 112 -17.41 9.84 -15.92
N THR A 113 -17.89 10.59 -14.93
CA THR A 113 -18.15 12.03 -15.06
C THR A 113 -17.04 12.89 -14.46
N GLY A 114 -16.18 12.32 -13.61
CA GLY A 114 -15.18 13.07 -12.84
C GLY A 114 -15.81 14.02 -11.81
N LYS A 115 -17.10 13.85 -11.50
CA LYS A 115 -17.85 14.70 -10.57
C LYS A 115 -18.41 13.87 -9.43
N PRO A 116 -18.36 14.35 -8.18
CA PRO A 116 -18.93 13.64 -7.05
C PRO A 116 -20.45 13.59 -7.19
N GLY A 117 -21.01 12.38 -7.09
CA GLY A 117 -22.45 12.13 -7.06
C GLY A 117 -22.97 11.93 -5.64
N PRO A 118 -24.28 11.70 -5.47
CA PRO A 118 -24.88 11.40 -4.17
C PRO A 118 -24.31 10.15 -3.48
N LYS A 119 -23.64 9.26 -4.24
CA LYS A 119 -23.01 8.03 -3.74
C LYS A 119 -21.48 8.15 -3.62
N ALA A 120 -20.92 9.34 -3.84
CA ALA A 120 -19.49 9.60 -3.69
C ALA A 120 -19.02 9.34 -2.26
N LYS A 121 -19.82 9.74 -1.26
CA LYS A 121 -19.56 9.52 0.17
C LYS A 121 -20.76 8.84 0.82
N LEU A 122 -20.57 7.60 1.27
CA LEU A 122 -21.63 6.81 1.91
C LEU A 122 -21.54 6.78 3.43
N GLN A 123 -20.40 7.16 3.99
CA GLN A 123 -20.12 7.16 5.43
C GLN A 123 -19.35 8.42 5.79
N GLU A 124 -19.54 8.88 7.03
CA GLU A 124 -18.70 9.91 7.62
C GLU A 124 -17.28 9.37 7.87
N PRO A 125 -16.25 10.23 7.80
CA PRO A 125 -14.88 9.82 8.08
C PRO A 125 -14.74 9.20 9.47
N ALA A 126 -14.11 8.01 9.56
CA ALA A 126 -13.86 7.37 10.85
C ALA A 126 -12.87 8.16 11.73
N TYR A 127 -12.04 8.99 11.11
CA TYR A 127 -11.09 9.87 11.78
C TYR A 127 -10.75 11.10 10.93
N GLU A 128 -10.31 12.17 11.58
CA GLU A 128 -9.86 13.40 10.93
C GLU A 128 -8.45 13.25 10.36
N THR A 129 -8.25 13.66 9.11
CA THR A 129 -6.91 13.68 8.50
C THR A 129 -6.09 14.84 9.04
N ASP A 130 -4.92 14.55 9.61
CA ASP A 130 -3.96 15.59 9.96
C ASP A 130 -3.34 16.22 8.70
N LYS A 131 -3.68 17.48 8.46
CA LYS A 131 -3.17 18.29 7.33
C LYS A 131 -1.96 19.15 7.72
N SER A 132 -1.58 19.14 8.99
CA SER A 132 -0.50 19.97 9.54
C SER A 132 0.86 19.28 9.52
N LYS A 133 0.87 17.94 9.57
CA LYS A 133 2.09 17.14 9.58
C LYS A 133 2.84 17.26 8.25
N LYS A 134 4.08 17.75 8.32
CA LYS A 134 5.01 17.74 7.19
C LYS A 134 5.83 16.44 7.23
N LEU A 135 5.85 15.71 6.12
CA LEU A 135 6.70 14.54 5.96
C LEU A 135 8.13 14.98 5.63
N ALA A 136 9.11 14.23 6.11
CA ALA A 136 10.51 14.41 5.72
C ALA A 136 10.74 13.84 4.32
N ASP A 137 11.77 14.32 3.65
CA ASP A 137 12.21 13.76 2.37
C ASP A 137 12.70 12.31 2.54
N PRO A 138 12.55 11.46 1.50
CA PRO A 138 13.11 10.12 1.51
C PRO A 138 14.61 10.13 1.80
N ILE A 139 15.06 9.20 2.64
CA ILE A 139 16.48 9.06 2.99
C ILE A 139 17.15 7.99 2.13
N ASP A 140 18.42 8.21 1.76
CA ASP A 140 19.28 7.14 1.27
C ASP A 140 19.68 6.27 2.45
N LEU A 141 19.09 5.07 2.54
CA LEU A 141 19.31 4.14 3.63
C LEU A 141 20.78 3.69 3.72
N ASN A 142 21.46 3.48 2.58
CA ASN A 142 22.87 3.05 2.59
C ASN A 142 23.76 4.16 3.16
N LYS A 143 23.52 5.40 2.72
CA LYS A 143 24.22 6.55 3.27
C LYS A 143 23.95 6.70 4.77
N PHE A 144 22.69 6.60 5.19
CA PHE A 144 22.30 6.71 6.60
C PHE A 144 23.00 5.64 7.46
N ILE A 145 23.03 4.38 7.02
CA ILE A 145 23.72 3.31 7.74
C ILE A 145 25.21 3.63 7.85
N ASN A 146 25.87 3.96 6.74
CA ASN A 146 27.31 4.25 6.71
C ASN A 146 27.69 5.41 7.65
N ASP A 147 26.89 6.47 7.67
CA ASP A 147 27.12 7.63 8.53
C ASP A 147 26.93 7.32 10.03
N ASN A 148 26.20 6.24 10.37
CA ASN A 148 25.86 5.87 11.74
C ASN A 148 26.47 4.54 12.19
N LEU A 149 27.42 3.96 11.44
CA LEU A 149 28.02 2.65 11.75
C LEU A 149 28.57 2.57 13.18
N ALA A 150 29.21 3.63 13.66
CA ALA A 150 29.80 3.70 15.00
C ALA A 150 28.77 3.65 16.14
N ALA A 151 27.48 3.84 15.86
CA ALA A 151 26.38 3.73 16.84
C ALA A 151 25.67 2.37 16.78
N ILE A 152 26.02 1.52 15.80
CA ILE A 152 25.42 0.20 15.56
C ILE A 152 26.31 -0.92 16.15
N GLU A 153 27.59 -0.64 16.41
CA GLU A 153 28.53 -1.51 17.14
C GLU A 153 28.28 -1.51 18.66
#